data_AF-A0A3D5RA68-F1
#
_entry.id   AF-A0A3D5RA68-F1
#
_cell.length_a   1.000
_cell.length_b   1.000
_cell.length_c   1.000
_cell.angle_alpha   90.00
_cell.angle_beta   90.00
_cell.angle_gamma   90.00
#
_symmetry.space_group_name_H-M   'P 1'
#
loop_
_entity.id
_entity.type
_entity.pdbx_description
1 polymer ?
#
loop_
_entity_poly.entity_id
_entity_poly.type
_entity_poly.pdbx_seq_one_letter_code
_entity_poly.pdbx_strand_id
1 'polypeptide(L)'
;MNPLEVKKENIWSYKQNKPSLIARDLNQLFNVPVKAALQILLARGVFKWLAVRRDLIKLKNDWRDKIVELNKEVVKLRKEINASSHPAKQYQYGYMKGYKKALEDARSDVRTLCHSERWRAPDFDVKALDIIEND
;
A
#
# COMPACT_ATOMS: atom_id res chain seq x y z
N MET A 1 -24.81 -5.67 -0.33
CA MET A 1 -24.70 -4.41 -1.08
C MET A 1 -24.43 -4.78 -2.51
N ASN A 2 -25.27 -4.32 -3.43
CA ASN A 2 -25.06 -4.47 -4.86
C ASN A 2 -23.84 -3.61 -5.25
N PRO A 3 -22.84 -4.12 -6.01
CA PRO A 3 -21.69 -3.32 -6.43
C PRO A 3 -22.07 -2.07 -7.25
N LEU A 4 -23.23 -2.08 -7.92
CA LEU A 4 -23.72 -0.94 -8.71
C LEU A 4 -24.34 0.18 -7.84
N GLU A 5 -24.54 -0.07 -6.54
CA GLU A 5 -25.02 0.92 -5.56
C GLU A 5 -23.86 1.52 -4.75
N VAL A 6 -22.64 1.04 -4.98
CA VAL A 6 -21.44 1.55 -4.30
C VAL A 6 -21.07 2.89 -4.93
N LYS A 7 -20.87 3.91 -4.07
CA LYS A 7 -20.50 5.28 -4.44
C LYS A 7 -19.27 5.72 -3.63
N LYS A 8 -18.71 6.88 -3.98
CA LYS A 8 -17.48 7.42 -3.35
C LYS A 8 -17.62 7.55 -1.82
N GLU A 9 -18.82 7.83 -1.32
CA GLU A 9 -19.12 8.06 0.10
C GLU A 9 -19.16 6.76 0.89
N ASN A 10 -19.61 5.66 0.28
CA ASN A 10 -19.86 4.39 0.96
C ASN A 10 -18.84 3.28 0.61
N ILE A 11 -17.90 3.52 -0.31
CA ILE A 11 -16.88 2.55 -0.76
C ILE A 11 -16.09 1.90 0.39
N TRP A 12 -15.91 2.61 1.51
CA TRP A 12 -15.18 2.12 2.68
C TRP A 12 -15.88 0.94 3.37
N SER A 13 -17.20 0.83 3.21
CA SER A 13 -18.03 -0.25 3.76
C SER A 13 -18.08 -1.50 2.87
N TYR A 14 -17.66 -1.38 1.60
CA TYR A 14 -17.71 -2.47 0.64
C TYR A 14 -16.50 -3.41 0.79
N LYS A 15 -16.72 -4.72 0.60
CA LYS A 15 -15.63 -5.72 0.67
C LYS A 15 -14.76 -5.62 -0.59
N GLN A 16 -13.44 -5.53 -0.42
CA GLN A 16 -12.50 -5.25 -1.51
C GLN A 16 -11.31 -6.22 -1.53
N ASN A 17 -10.41 -6.01 -2.51
CA ASN A 17 -9.11 -6.68 -2.66
C ASN A 17 -9.16 -8.20 -2.87
N LYS A 18 -10.25 -8.72 -3.46
CA LYS A 18 -10.38 -10.13 -3.84
C LYS A 18 -10.96 -10.24 -5.24
N PRO A 19 -10.23 -10.79 -6.22
CA PRO A 19 -10.75 -11.01 -7.56
C PRO A 19 -12.00 -11.91 -7.58
N SER A 20 -12.10 -12.84 -6.62
CA SER A 20 -13.27 -13.72 -6.48
C SER A 20 -14.56 -12.97 -6.15
N LEU A 21 -14.48 -11.81 -5.49
CA LEU A 21 -15.66 -10.96 -5.28
C LEU A 21 -16.12 -10.37 -6.61
N ILE A 22 -15.20 -9.83 -7.42
CA ILE A 22 -15.51 -9.29 -8.75
C ILE A 22 -16.17 -10.36 -9.64
N ALA A 23 -15.59 -11.56 -9.69
CA ALA A 23 -16.14 -12.64 -10.52
C ALA A 23 -17.53 -13.11 -10.03
N ARG A 24 -17.76 -13.14 -8.72
CA ARG A 24 -19.07 -13.45 -8.15
C ARG A 24 -20.10 -12.36 -8.47
N ASP A 25 -19.71 -11.10 -8.35
CA ASP A 25 -20.56 -9.95 -8.65
C ASP A 25 -20.99 -9.95 -10.13
N LEU A 26 -20.05 -10.21 -11.06
CA LEU A 26 -20.34 -10.37 -12.49
C LEU A 26 -21.25 -11.56 -12.79
N ASN A 27 -21.06 -12.67 -12.08
CA ASN A 27 -21.93 -13.84 -12.22
C ASN A 27 -23.35 -13.55 -11.75
N GLN A 28 -23.51 -12.91 -10.60
CA GLN A 28 -24.82 -12.62 -10.01
C GLN A 28 -25.62 -11.58 -10.81
N LEU A 29 -24.95 -10.56 -11.36
CA LEU A 29 -25.63 -9.47 -12.08
C LEU A 29 -25.85 -9.77 -13.57
N PHE A 30 -24.93 -10.49 -14.20
CA PHE A 30 -24.88 -10.61 -15.66
C PHE A 30 -24.72 -12.07 -16.14
N ASN A 31 -24.80 -13.04 -15.23
CA ASN A 31 -24.63 -14.47 -15.52
C ASN A 31 -23.29 -14.83 -16.19
N VAL A 32 -22.24 -14.02 -15.97
CA VAL A 32 -20.90 -14.30 -16.48
C VAL A 32 -20.31 -15.52 -15.75
N PRO A 33 -19.77 -16.54 -16.45
CA PRO A 33 -19.14 -17.68 -15.79
C PRO A 33 -17.94 -17.25 -14.93
N VAL A 34 -17.94 -17.63 -13.65
CA VAL A 34 -16.90 -17.25 -12.66
C VAL A 34 -15.48 -17.58 -13.17
N LYS A 35 -15.30 -18.77 -13.76
CA LYS A 35 -13.99 -19.20 -14.28
C LYS A 35 -13.49 -18.29 -15.40
N ALA A 36 -14.36 -17.90 -16.33
CA ALA A 36 -14.01 -17.02 -17.43
C ALA A 36 -13.64 -15.62 -16.92
N ALA A 37 -14.44 -15.06 -16.00
CA ALA A 37 -14.13 -13.78 -15.36
C ALA A 37 -12.76 -13.81 -14.66
N LEU A 38 -12.47 -14.83 -13.85
CA LEU A 38 -11.18 -14.95 -13.18
C LEU A 38 -10.01 -15.10 -14.16
N GLN A 39 -10.17 -15.86 -15.25
CA GLN A 39 -9.16 -15.98 -16.29
C GLN A 39 -8.85 -14.63 -16.96
N ILE A 40 -9.89 -13.85 -17.28
CA ILE A 40 -9.74 -12.50 -17.85
C ILE A 40 -9.00 -11.59 -16.86
N LEU A 41 -9.41 -11.57 -15.59
CA LEU A 41 -8.78 -10.75 -14.55
C LEU A 41 -7.31 -11.13 -14.33
N LEU A 42 -6.97 -12.42 -14.40
CA LEU A 42 -5.59 -12.91 -14.38
C LEU A 42 -4.80 -12.41 -15.59
N ALA A 43 -5.33 -12.63 -16.80
CA ALA A 43 -4.67 -12.27 -18.06
C ALA A 43 -4.43 -10.75 -18.18
N ARG A 44 -5.33 -9.94 -17.62
CA ARG A 44 -5.21 -8.47 -17.58
C ARG A 44 -4.35 -7.95 -16.42
N GLY A 45 -3.80 -8.83 -15.57
CA GLY A 45 -2.90 -8.47 -14.49
C GLY A 45 -3.57 -7.88 -13.24
N VAL A 46 -4.90 -7.94 -13.12
CA VAL A 46 -5.64 -7.42 -11.94
C VAL A 46 -5.20 -8.15 -10.66
N PHE A 47 -4.95 -9.46 -10.75
CA PHE A 47 -4.44 -10.25 -9.63
C PHE A 47 -3.08 -9.76 -9.15
N LYS A 48 -2.15 -9.47 -10.07
CA LYS A 48 -0.82 -8.94 -9.75
C LYS A 48 -0.95 -7.64 -8.97
N TRP A 49 -1.77 -6.70 -9.45
CA TRP A 49 -1.93 -5.41 -8.78
C TRP A 49 -2.56 -5.51 -7.38
N LEU A 50 -3.55 -6.39 -7.20
CA LEU A 50 -4.12 -6.64 -5.88
C LEU A 50 -3.13 -7.32 -4.92
N ALA A 51 -2.27 -8.20 -5.43
CA ALA A 51 -1.18 -8.80 -4.66
C ALA A 51 -0.12 -7.74 -4.26
N VAL A 52 0.36 -6.95 -5.22
CA VAL A 52 1.31 -5.84 -4.99
C VAL A 52 0.77 -4.87 -3.94
N ARG A 53 -0.52 -4.50 -4.00
CA ARG A 53 -1.14 -3.66 -2.97
C ARG A 53 -1.01 -4.26 -1.57
N ARG A 54 -1.24 -5.58 -1.43
CA ARG A 54 -1.09 -6.26 -0.14
C ARG A 54 0.37 -6.24 0.33
N ASP A 55 1.32 -6.42 -0.57
CA ASP A 55 2.75 -6.44 -0.24
C ASP A 55 3.26 -5.05 0.13
N LEU A 56 2.80 -3.98 -0.53
CA LEU A 56 3.08 -2.59 -0.12
C LEU A 56 2.56 -2.28 1.28
N ILE A 57 1.36 -2.77 1.64
CA ILE A 57 0.80 -2.61 2.99
C ILE A 57 1.68 -3.31 4.03
N LYS A 58 2.16 -4.53 3.74
CA LYS A 58 3.08 -5.25 4.62
C LYS A 58 4.41 -4.51 4.75
N LEU A 59 5.04 -4.16 3.62
CA LEU A 59 6.31 -3.44 3.58
C LEU A 59 6.29 -2.15 4.41
N LYS A 60 5.21 -1.37 4.31
CA LYS A 60 5.00 -0.17 5.13
C LYS A 60 4.99 -0.46 6.64
N ASN A 61 4.42 -1.60 7.04
CA ASN A 61 4.38 -2.01 8.45
C ASN A 61 5.75 -2.53 8.89
N ASP A 62 6.42 -3.33 8.07
CA ASP A 62 7.78 -3.82 8.35
C ASP A 62 8.76 -2.66 8.53
N TRP A 63 8.66 -1.63 7.69
CA TRP A 63 9.45 -0.41 7.85
C TRP A 63 9.11 0.37 9.13
N ARG A 64 7.84 0.41 9.55
CA ARG A 64 7.47 1.03 10.83
C ARG A 64 8.22 0.34 11.97
N ASP A 65 8.19 -0.99 11.98
CA ASP A 65 8.76 -1.77 13.07
C ASP A 65 10.30 -1.66 13.05
N LYS A 66 10.91 -1.66 11.86
CA LYS A 66 12.34 -1.39 11.70
C LYS A 66 12.77 0.02 12.14
N ILE A 67 11.96 1.05 11.87
CA ILE A 67 12.22 2.43 12.36
C ILE A 67 12.20 2.47 13.89
N VAL A 68 11.28 1.74 14.54
CA VAL A 68 11.21 1.65 16.00
C VAL A 68 12.50 1.03 16.57
N GLU A 69 12.98 -0.05 15.98
CA GLU A 69 14.24 -0.68 16.42
C GLU A 69 15.45 0.23 16.19
N LEU A 70 15.59 0.82 15.00
CA LEU A 70 16.65 1.79 14.71
C LEU A 70 16.64 2.97 15.68
N ASN A 71 15.46 3.43 16.10
CA ASN A 71 15.36 4.52 17.06
C ASN A 71 15.94 4.14 18.43
N LYS A 72 15.73 2.90 18.90
CA LYS A 72 16.33 2.39 20.14
C LYS A 72 17.85 2.35 20.03
N GLU A 73 18.38 1.86 18.91
CA GLU A 73 19.82 1.76 18.66
C GLU A 73 20.48 3.13 18.57
N VAL A 74 19.86 4.09 17.87
CA VAL A 74 20.33 5.48 17.76
C VAL A 74 20.39 6.15 19.14
N VAL A 75 19.38 5.94 19.99
CA VAL A 75 19.37 6.46 21.37
C VAL A 75 20.48 5.83 22.20
N LYS A 76 20.71 4.52 22.07
CA LYS A 76 21.79 3.81 22.77
C LYS A 76 23.16 4.35 22.34
N LEU A 77 23.44 4.45 21.05
CA LEU A 77 24.69 4.99 20.52
C LEU A 77 24.95 6.42 20.98
N ARG A 78 23.91 7.26 21.02
CA ARG A 78 24.04 8.63 21.53
C ARG A 78 24.50 8.67 22.98
N LYS A 79 23.98 7.79 23.84
CA LYS A 79 24.43 7.67 25.23
C LYS A 79 25.89 7.23 25.32
N GLU A 80 26.28 6.25 24.50
CA GLU A 80 27.65 5.75 24.47
C GLU A 80 28.68 6.78 23.98
N ILE A 81 28.32 7.61 22.99
CA ILE A 81 29.16 8.72 22.51
C ILE A 81 29.36 9.77 23.61
N ASN A 82 28.28 10.11 24.33
CA ASN A 82 28.36 11.07 25.44
C ASN A 82 29.25 10.55 26.58
N ALA A 83 29.27 9.24 26.81
CA ALA A 83 30.11 8.60 27.83
C ALA A 83 31.57 8.39 27.37
N SER A 84 31.79 8.21 26.07
CA SER A 84 33.10 7.94 25.47
C SER A 84 33.15 8.57 24.08
N SER A 85 33.90 9.66 23.93
CA SER A 85 34.07 10.36 22.64
C SER A 85 34.96 9.56 21.69
N HIS A 86 34.43 8.45 21.18
CA HIS A 86 35.13 7.59 20.22
C HIS A 86 34.68 7.92 18.78
N PRO A 87 35.59 8.35 17.88
CA PRO A 87 35.23 8.78 16.52
C PRO A 87 34.43 7.76 15.70
N ALA A 88 34.76 6.46 15.82
CA ALA A 88 34.04 5.38 15.14
C ALA A 88 32.55 5.33 15.52
N LYS A 89 32.21 5.58 16.80
CA LYS A 89 30.82 5.62 17.26
C LYS A 89 30.06 6.82 16.71
N GLN A 90 30.73 7.96 16.55
CA GLN A 90 30.12 9.15 15.93
C GLN A 90 29.77 8.89 14.46
N TYR A 91 30.66 8.24 13.72
CA TYR A 91 30.38 7.83 12.34
C TYR A 91 29.19 6.86 12.25
N GLN A 92 29.19 5.81 13.09
CA GLN A 92 28.09 4.84 13.13
C GLN A 92 26.76 5.51 13.48
N TYR A 93 26.75 6.44 14.45
CA TYR A 93 25.56 7.22 14.80
C TYR A 93 25.06 8.05 13.61
N GLY A 94 25.96 8.74 12.90
CA GLY A 94 25.62 9.50 11.70
C GLY A 94 24.98 8.62 10.62
N TYR A 95 25.60 7.48 10.32
CA TYR A 95 25.08 6.51 9.36
C TYR A 95 23.69 6.01 9.75
N MET A 96 23.49 5.58 11.00
CA MET A 96 22.20 5.04 11.45
C MET A 96 21.10 6.09 11.46
N LYS A 97 21.43 7.33 11.82
CA LYS A 97 20.50 8.46 11.73
C LYS A 97 20.08 8.72 10.28
N GLY A 98 21.04 8.71 9.35
CA GLY A 98 20.79 8.87 7.91
C GLY A 98 19.92 7.74 7.34
N TYR A 99 20.27 6.48 7.65
CA TYR A 99 19.51 5.31 7.21
C TYR A 99 18.08 5.32 7.76
N LYS A 100 17.91 5.65 9.05
CA LYS A 100 16.59 5.81 9.67
C LYS A 100 15.76 6.86 8.92
N LYS A 101 16.34 8.03 8.63
CA LYS A 101 15.64 9.10 7.91
C LYS A 101 15.22 8.65 6.50
N ALA A 102 16.11 8.00 5.75
CA ALA A 102 15.77 7.46 4.43
C ALA A 102 14.61 6.45 4.50
N LEU A 103 14.57 5.63 5.55
CA LEU A 103 13.49 4.67 5.79
C LEU A 103 12.17 5.35 6.18
N GLU A 104 12.22 6.41 6.98
CA GLU A 104 11.07 7.25 7.32
C GLU A 104 10.46 7.88 6.07
N ASP A 105 11.30 8.41 5.17
CA ASP A 105 10.89 9.03 3.91
C ASP A 105 10.25 8.01 2.97
N ALA A 106 10.94 6.89 2.70
CA ALA A 106 10.39 5.80 1.89
C ALA A 106 9.05 5.28 2.42
N ARG A 107 8.93 5.14 3.75
CA ARG A 107 7.69 4.73 4.39
C ARG A 107 6.58 5.77 4.23
N SER A 108 6.91 7.06 4.30
CA SER A 108 5.95 8.14 4.06
C SER A 108 5.35 8.02 2.67
N ASP A 109 6.19 7.81 1.65
CA ASP A 109 5.75 7.70 0.25
C ASP A 109 4.83 6.48 0.05
N VAL A 110 5.25 5.31 0.53
CA VAL A 110 4.41 4.10 0.44
C VAL A 110 3.13 4.22 1.26
N ARG A 111 3.16 4.93 2.39
CA ARG A 111 1.97 5.23 3.18
C ARG A 111 1.00 6.08 2.36
N THR A 112 1.47 7.14 1.71
CA THR A 112 0.64 7.98 0.83
C THR A 112 -0.03 7.15 -0.26
N LEU A 113 0.72 6.26 -0.92
CA LEU A 113 0.15 5.33 -1.92
C LEU A 113 -0.92 4.41 -1.33
N CYS A 114 -0.70 3.88 -0.12
CA CYS A 114 -1.64 2.98 0.54
C CYS A 114 -2.92 3.69 1.03
N HIS A 115 -2.85 4.99 1.27
CA HIS A 115 -3.95 5.83 1.76
C HIS A 115 -4.58 6.70 0.66
N SER A 116 -4.14 6.57 -0.59
CA SER A 116 -4.76 7.28 -1.71
C SER A 116 -6.24 6.93 -1.84
N GLU A 117 -7.01 7.82 -2.47
CA GLU A 117 -8.43 7.60 -2.73
C GLU A 117 -8.68 6.22 -3.37
N ARG A 118 -9.72 5.53 -2.90
CA ARG A 118 -10.09 4.21 -3.44
C ARG A 118 -10.90 4.32 -4.73
N TRP A 119 -11.69 5.38 -4.85
CA TRP A 119 -12.51 5.70 -6.01
C TRP A 119 -11.64 6.46 -7.02
N ARG A 120 -10.75 5.74 -7.71
CA ARG A 120 -9.78 6.31 -8.65
C ARG A 120 -9.54 5.38 -9.85
N ALA A 121 -9.24 5.97 -10.99
CA ALA A 121 -8.72 5.29 -12.18
C ALA A 121 -7.27 5.73 -12.46
N PRO A 122 -6.52 5.01 -13.31
CA PRO A 122 -5.31 5.53 -13.93
C PRO A 122 -5.60 6.78 -14.76
N ASP A 123 -4.70 7.76 -14.71
CA ASP A 123 -4.81 9.04 -15.42
C ASP A 123 -4.83 8.90 -16.96
N PHE A 124 -4.26 7.82 -17.48
CA PHE A 124 -4.26 7.51 -18.90
C PHE A 124 -5.50 6.73 -19.39
N ASP A 125 -6.37 6.25 -18.49
CA ASP A 125 -7.58 5.50 -18.88
C ASP A 125 -8.79 6.42 -18.93
N VAL A 126 -8.91 7.16 -20.03
CA VAL A 126 -9.96 8.18 -20.26
C VAL A 126 -11.36 7.61 -20.04
N LYS A 127 -11.61 6.36 -20.45
CA LYS A 127 -12.94 5.75 -20.31
C LYS A 127 -13.26 5.44 -18.85
N ALA A 128 -12.28 4.97 -18.08
CA ALA A 128 -12.48 4.72 -16.65
C ALA A 128 -12.63 6.02 -15.86
N LEU A 129 -11.92 7.09 -16.27
CA LEU A 129 -12.07 8.42 -15.68
C LEU A 129 -13.46 9.00 -15.93
N ASP A 130 -13.95 8.90 -17.17
CA ASP A 130 -15.31 9.36 -17.54
C ASP A 130 -16.40 8.70 -16.69
N ILE A 131 -16.24 7.39 -16.41
CA ILE A 131 -17.14 6.69 -15.49
C ILE A 131 -17.04 7.29 -14.09
N ILE A 132 -15.86 7.61 -13.57
CA ILE A 132 -15.70 8.13 -12.21
C ILE A 132 -16.23 9.56 -12.05
N GLU A 133 -16.06 10.39 -13.09
CA GLU A 133 -16.42 11.82 -13.06
C GLU A 133 -17.92 12.05 -13.28
N ASN A 134 -18.61 11.11 -13.94
CA ASN A 134 -20.02 11.22 -14.30
C ASN A 134 -20.94 10.19 -13.60
N ASP A 135 -20.45 9.44 -12.60
CA ASP A 135 -21.25 8.55 -11.72
C ASP A 135 -21.94 9.28 -10.56
#